data_AF-A0A7C8Z3V6-F1
#
_entry.id   AF-A0A7C8Z3V6-F1
#
_cell.length_a   1.000
_cell.length_b   1.000
_cell.length_c   1.000
_cell.angle_alpha   90.00
_cell.angle_beta   90.00
_cell.angle_gamma   90.00
#
_symmetry.space_group_name_H-M   'P 1'
#
loop_
_entity.id
_entity.type
_entity.pdbx_description
1 polymer ?
#
loop_
_entity_poly.entity_id
_entity_poly.type
_entity_poly.pdbx_seq_one_letter_code
_entity_poly.pdbx_strand_id
1 'polypeptide(L)'
;AGVTIGESWFIVGGGDNRSGASETVVLNMSTLAWSVVTSVEGRVSLASEGLSLVVGSCNGEDILVSFGGYNGHYNNEVHVLKPSHKSILQSKMIKTPVPESVPAVHNSTNGTRDLESDPDARHSGRIREIVVDNVDKEKIRSELSGDRLIATLKKEK
;
A
#
# COMPACT_ATOMS: atom_id res chain seq x y z
N ALA A 1 4.53 2.34 7.16
CA ALA A 1 5.75 3.13 7.40
C ALA A 1 6.37 3.49 6.05
N GLY A 2 7.08 4.62 5.90
CA GLY A 2 7.66 4.98 4.61
C GLY A 2 8.99 5.70 4.71
N VAL A 3 9.85 5.51 3.70
CA VAL A 3 11.19 6.12 3.63
C VAL A 3 11.65 6.31 2.19
N THR A 4 12.49 7.31 1.94
CA THR A 4 13.00 7.63 0.61
C THR A 4 14.48 7.24 0.45
N ILE A 5 14.83 6.72 -0.72
CA ILE A 5 16.20 6.49 -1.17
C ILE A 5 16.30 7.01 -2.60
N GLY A 6 17.06 8.10 -2.80
CA GLY A 6 17.10 8.81 -4.08
C GLY A 6 15.70 9.22 -4.55
N GLU A 7 15.32 8.79 -5.75
CA GLU A 7 14.03 9.07 -6.38
C GLU A 7 12.93 8.05 -6.02
N SER A 8 13.22 7.10 -5.13
CA SER A 8 12.30 6.04 -4.74
C SER A 8 11.73 6.28 -3.35
N TRP A 9 10.40 6.23 -3.22
CA TRP A 9 9.71 6.24 -1.93
C TRP A 9 9.14 4.85 -1.63
N PHE A 10 9.69 4.19 -0.62
CA PHE A 10 9.30 2.87 -0.17
C PHE A 10 8.24 2.95 0.93
N ILE A 11 7.24 2.09 0.85
CA ILE A 11 6.19 1.93 1.87
C ILE A 11 6.13 0.46 2.30
N VAL A 12 6.21 0.24 3.61
CA VAL A 12 6.19 -1.09 4.25
C VAL A 12 5.08 -1.14 5.30
N GLY A 13 4.27 -2.20 5.26
CA GLY A 13 3.18 -2.46 6.19
C GLY A 13 2.08 -1.40 6.15
N GLY A 14 1.44 -1.16 7.30
CA GLY A 14 0.14 -0.49 7.36
C GLY A 14 -1.00 -1.51 7.38
N GLY A 15 -2.24 -1.04 7.35
CA GLY A 15 -3.42 -1.91 7.42
C GLY A 15 -4.71 -1.10 7.30
N ASP A 16 -5.81 -1.83 7.14
CA ASP A 16 -7.17 -1.28 6.96
C ASP A 16 -8.10 -1.61 8.14
N ASN A 17 -7.53 -1.81 9.34
CA ASN A 17 -8.19 -2.35 10.53
C ASN A 17 -8.71 -3.79 10.41
N ARG A 18 -8.58 -4.45 9.25
CA ARG A 18 -8.95 -5.87 9.05
C ARG A 18 -7.73 -6.74 8.85
N SER A 19 -6.77 -6.25 8.06
CA SER A 19 -5.54 -6.94 7.74
C SER A 19 -4.39 -5.95 7.58
N GLY A 20 -3.19 -6.41 7.94
CA GLY A 20 -1.97 -5.68 7.61
C GLY A 20 -1.61 -5.84 6.13
N ALA A 21 -0.96 -4.83 5.57
CA ALA A 21 -0.48 -4.86 4.19
C ALA A 21 0.76 -5.75 4.07
N SER A 22 0.64 -6.83 3.30
CA SER A 22 1.74 -7.78 3.04
C SER A 22 2.74 -7.29 1.99
N GLU A 23 2.35 -6.35 1.14
CA GLU A 23 3.19 -5.84 0.07
C GLU A 23 4.07 -4.70 0.58
N THR A 24 5.35 -4.75 0.20
CA THR A 24 6.20 -3.56 0.19
C THR A 24 6.14 -2.95 -1.19
N VAL A 25 5.70 -1.70 -1.28
CA VAL A 25 5.59 -0.97 -2.55
C VAL A 25 6.61 0.16 -2.62
N VAL A 26 6.94 0.55 -3.84
CA VAL A 26 7.81 1.69 -4.12
C VAL A 26 7.17 2.60 -5.18
N LEU A 27 7.17 3.90 -4.90
CA LEU A 27 6.89 4.94 -5.88
C LEU A 27 8.20 5.44 -6.46
N ASN A 28 8.35 5.36 -7.78
CA ASN A 28 9.31 6.19 -8.48
C ASN A 28 8.74 7.62 -8.53
N MET A 29 9.35 8.55 -7.80
CA MET A 29 8.86 9.93 -7.67
C MET A 29 9.08 10.76 -8.94
N SER A 30 10.04 10.39 -9.78
CA SER A 30 10.31 11.06 -11.05
C SER A 30 9.29 10.70 -12.14
N THR A 31 8.82 9.46 -12.15
CA THR A 31 7.83 8.97 -13.13
C THR A 31 6.42 8.85 -12.57
N LEU A 32 6.26 9.05 -11.25
CA LEU A 32 5.03 8.81 -10.49
C LEU A 32 4.47 7.38 -10.66
N ALA A 33 5.33 6.41 -10.96
CA ALA A 33 4.95 5.03 -11.16
C ALA A 33 5.13 4.19 -9.89
N TRP A 34 4.10 3.43 -9.52
CA TRP A 34 4.13 2.49 -8.41
C TRP A 34 4.56 1.08 -8.87
N SER A 35 5.28 0.37 -8.01
CA SER A 35 5.59 -1.05 -8.21
C SER A 35 5.72 -1.80 -6.88
N VAL A 36 5.55 -3.12 -6.91
CA VAL A 36 5.75 -4.01 -5.75
C VAL A 36 7.21 -4.46 -5.71
N VAL A 37 7.86 -4.27 -4.56
CA VAL A 37 9.25 -4.69 -4.33
C VAL A 37 9.31 -6.13 -3.87
N THR A 38 8.46 -6.48 -2.91
CA THR A 38 8.32 -7.83 -2.36
C THR A 38 6.97 -7.98 -1.66
N SER A 39 6.56 -9.22 -1.41
CA SER A 39 5.36 -9.56 -0.64
C SER A 39 5.69 -10.66 0.35
N VAL A 40 5.06 -10.62 1.52
CA VAL A 40 5.17 -11.66 2.54
C VAL A 40 3.88 -12.48 2.62
N GLU A 41 4.00 -13.80 2.70
CA GLU A 41 2.85 -14.69 2.85
C GLU A 41 2.56 -15.02 4.31
N GLY A 42 1.28 -15.07 4.67
CA GLY A 42 0.81 -15.43 6.02
C GLY A 42 0.77 -14.25 7.00
N ARG A 43 0.52 -14.55 8.28
CA ARG A 43 0.58 -13.55 9.36
C ARG A 43 2.03 -13.31 9.77
N VAL A 44 2.70 -12.43 9.02
CA VAL A 44 4.08 -12.02 9.30
C VAL A 44 4.06 -10.67 10.01
N SER A 45 5.03 -10.44 10.88
CA SER A 45 5.23 -9.19 11.61
C SER A 45 5.39 -7.96 10.69
N LEU A 46 5.78 -8.12 9.42
CA LEU A 46 5.81 -7.07 8.39
C LEU A 46 4.41 -6.61 7.94
N ALA A 47 3.43 -7.50 7.95
CA ALA A 47 2.03 -7.15 7.68
C ALA A 47 1.38 -6.59 8.96
N SER A 48 1.91 -5.46 9.42
CA SER A 48 1.53 -4.80 10.67
C SER A 48 1.30 -3.31 10.49
N GLU A 49 0.39 -2.78 11.30
CA GLU A 49 0.19 -1.35 11.48
C GLU A 49 1.23 -0.78 12.44
N GLY A 50 1.58 0.51 12.31
CA GLY A 50 2.44 1.19 13.29
C GLY A 50 3.92 0.75 13.32
N LEU A 51 4.42 0.14 12.24
CA LEU A 51 5.84 -0.18 12.08
C LEU A 51 6.71 1.09 12.06
N SER A 52 7.93 0.96 12.55
CA SER A 52 9.02 1.91 12.28
C SER A 52 9.84 1.43 11.09
N LEU A 53 10.30 2.36 10.25
CA LEU A 53 11.12 2.05 9.07
C LEU A 53 12.23 3.11 8.95
N VAL A 54 13.47 2.66 8.76
CA VAL A 54 14.64 3.51 8.58
C VAL A 54 15.51 3.00 7.43
N VAL A 55 16.33 3.90 6.86
CA VAL A 55 17.40 3.53 5.92
C VAL A 55 18.70 3.37 6.69
N GLY A 56 19.38 2.27 6.46
CA GLY A 56 20.75 2.03 6.90
C GLY A 56 21.66 1.76 5.70
N SER A 57 22.96 1.60 5.98
CA SER A 57 23.94 1.18 4.98
C SER A 57 24.66 -0.08 5.48
N CYS A 58 24.81 -1.06 4.61
CA CYS A 58 25.58 -2.28 4.87
C CYS A 58 26.42 -2.60 3.65
N ASN A 59 27.74 -2.76 3.83
CA ASN A 59 28.69 -3.03 2.74
C ASN A 59 28.63 -2.01 1.58
N GLY A 60 28.32 -0.75 1.88
CA GLY A 60 28.21 0.32 0.88
C GLY A 60 26.90 0.35 0.11
N GLU A 61 25.93 -0.48 0.48
CA GLU A 61 24.61 -0.55 -0.14
C GLU A 61 23.52 -0.10 0.84
N ASP A 62 22.51 0.61 0.33
CA ASP A 62 21.37 1.02 1.13
C ASP A 62 20.47 -0.17 1.46
N ILE A 63 20.05 -0.23 2.72
CA ILE A 63 19.13 -1.23 3.25
C ILE A 63 17.97 -0.55 3.97
N LEU A 64 16.81 -1.19 3.91
CA LEU A 64 15.62 -0.82 4.67
C LEU A 64 15.58 -1.70 5.92
N VAL A 65 15.46 -1.07 7.08
CA VAL A 65 15.33 -1.77 8.37
C VAL A 65 14.00 -1.40 9.00
N SER A 66 13.17 -2.40 9.31
CA SER A 66 11.90 -2.21 10.01
C SER A 66 11.85 -2.91 11.35
N PHE A 67 11.14 -2.31 12.30
CA PHE A 67 10.95 -2.84 13.65
C PHE A 67 9.57 -2.47 14.19
N GLY A 68 9.05 -3.30 15.09
CA GLY A 68 7.82 -3.02 15.83
C GLY A 68 6.57 -3.49 15.10
N GLY A 69 5.48 -2.75 15.30
CA GLY A 69 4.20 -2.97 14.62
C GLY A 69 3.22 -3.86 15.38
N TYR A 70 1.94 -3.76 15.00
CA TYR A 70 0.82 -4.48 15.57
C TYR A 70 -0.03 -5.17 14.50
N ASN A 71 -0.30 -6.45 14.67
CA ASN A 71 -1.20 -7.27 13.83
C ASN A 71 -2.09 -8.20 14.68
N GLY A 72 -2.48 -7.74 15.87
CA GLY A 72 -3.17 -8.51 16.92
C GLY A 72 -2.28 -8.81 18.14
N HIS A 73 -0.98 -8.55 18.03
CA HIS A 73 -0.01 -8.49 19.11
C HIS A 73 1.13 -7.56 18.71
N TYR A 74 1.89 -7.08 19.69
CA TYR A 74 3.09 -6.28 19.42
C TYR A 74 4.20 -7.19 18.90
N ASN A 75 4.89 -6.73 17.86
CA ASN A 75 6.02 -7.44 17.27
C ASN A 75 7.34 -6.78 17.68
N ASN A 76 8.36 -7.59 17.93
CA ASN A 76 9.72 -7.16 18.28
C ASN A 76 10.77 -7.72 17.30
N GLU A 77 10.33 -8.26 16.17
CA GLU A 77 11.21 -8.73 15.11
C GLU A 77 11.80 -7.56 14.33
N VAL A 78 13.04 -7.73 13.87
CA VAL A 78 13.73 -6.79 12.98
C VAL A 78 13.79 -7.41 11.59
N HIS A 79 13.34 -6.66 10.58
CA HIS A 79 13.46 -7.08 9.19
C HIS A 79 14.40 -6.17 8.43
N VAL A 80 15.15 -6.77 7.51
CA VAL A 80 16.10 -6.06 6.64
C VAL A 80 15.81 -6.41 5.19
N LEU A 81 15.61 -5.38 4.36
CA LEU A 81 15.41 -5.54 2.91
C LEU A 81 16.49 -4.74 2.18
N LYS A 82 17.16 -5.40 1.23
CA LYS A 82 18.10 -4.76 0.31
C LYS A 82 17.37 -4.47 -1.02
N PRO A 83 16.99 -3.22 -1.32
CA PRO A 83 16.11 -2.91 -2.45
C PRO A 83 16.72 -3.22 -3.83
N SER A 84 18.05 -3.24 -3.95
CA SER A 84 18.76 -3.54 -5.20
C SER A 84 18.71 -5.02 -5.60
N HIS A 85 18.39 -5.93 -4.68
CA HIS A 85 18.14 -7.34 -5.00
C HIS A 85 16.69 -7.53 -5.44
N LYS A 86 16.42 -7.31 -6.73
CA LYS A 86 15.13 -7.69 -7.32
C LYS A 86 14.89 -9.20 -7.12
N SER A 87 13.86 -9.56 -6.36
CA SER A 87 13.32 -10.91 -6.33
C SER A 87 12.75 -11.25 -7.72
N ILE A 88 13.22 -12.36 -8.32
CA ILE A 88 12.82 -12.87 -9.64
C ILE A 88 11.46 -13.56 -9.52
N LEU A 89 10.43 -12.85 -9.05
CA LEU A 89 9.05 -13.31 -9.23
C LEU A 89 8.40 -12.47 -10.31
N GLN A 90 8.46 -13.07 -11.49
CA GLN A 90 7.87 -12.68 -12.77
C GLN A 90 6.65 -11.79 -12.58
N SER A 91 6.72 -10.56 -13.11
CA SER A 91 5.54 -9.79 -13.45
C SER A 91 4.67 -10.67 -14.34
N LYS A 92 3.66 -11.33 -13.77
CA LYS A 92 2.60 -11.97 -14.53
C LYS A 92 1.80 -10.84 -15.18
N MET A 93 2.29 -10.39 -16.33
CA MET A 93 1.52 -9.61 -17.26
C MET A 93 0.41 -10.53 -17.74
N ILE A 94 -0.78 -10.40 -17.14
CA ILE A 94 -2.00 -11.03 -17.64
C ILE A 94 -2.28 -10.38 -18.99
N LYS A 95 -1.73 -10.96 -20.06
CA LYS A 95 -2.22 -10.76 -21.43
C LYS A 95 -3.41 -11.70 -21.60
N THR A 96 -4.61 -11.16 -21.47
CA THR A 96 -5.82 -11.84 -21.94
C THR A 96 -5.77 -11.90 -23.47
N PRO A 97 -5.80 -13.08 -24.12
CA PRO A 97 -5.98 -13.13 -25.57
C PRO A 97 -7.46 -12.88 -25.87
N VAL A 98 -7.73 -11.90 -26.73
CA VAL A 98 -9.04 -11.73 -27.37
C VAL A 98 -9.18 -12.85 -28.41
N PRO A 99 -10.20 -13.73 -28.36
CA PRO A 99 -10.47 -14.65 -29.46
C PRO A 99 -11.47 -14.00 -30.41
N GLU A 100 -10.99 -13.61 -31.60
CA GLU A 100 -11.85 -13.37 -32.74
C GLU A 100 -12.29 -14.69 -33.39
N SER A 101 -13.57 -14.74 -33.74
CA SER A 101 -14.18 -15.52 -34.83
C SER A 101 -14.80 -16.90 -34.51
N VAL A 102 -16.13 -16.90 -34.58
CA VAL A 102 -17.09 -18.02 -34.73
C VAL A 102 -16.92 -18.76 -36.07
N PRO A 103 -17.31 -20.06 -36.16
CA PRO A 103 -18.59 -20.36 -36.82
C PRO A 103 -19.45 -21.51 -36.24
N ALA A 104 -20.75 -21.35 -36.49
CA ALA A 104 -21.96 -22.17 -36.40
C ALA A 104 -21.95 -23.69 -36.07
N VAL A 105 -22.84 -24.05 -35.11
CA VAL A 105 -23.88 -25.12 -35.03
C VAL A 105 -23.41 -26.57 -35.35
N HIS A 106 -23.68 -27.58 -34.51
CA HIS A 106 -24.84 -28.48 -34.61
C HIS A 106 -24.98 -29.36 -33.34
N ASN A 107 -26.26 -29.67 -33.07
CA ASN A 107 -26.95 -30.26 -31.92
C ASN A 107 -26.48 -31.65 -31.42
N SER A 108 -26.57 -31.92 -30.09
CA SER A 108 -27.28 -33.07 -29.45
C SER A 108 -26.89 -33.33 -27.96
N THR A 109 -27.87 -33.11 -27.07
CA THR A 109 -28.39 -34.01 -26.00
C THR A 109 -27.46 -34.71 -24.97
N ASN A 110 -27.43 -34.21 -23.72
CA ASN A 110 -27.95 -34.85 -22.47
C ASN A 110 -27.33 -34.30 -21.15
N GLY A 111 -28.17 -34.03 -20.14
CA GLY A 111 -27.95 -34.50 -18.76
C GLY A 111 -27.37 -33.55 -17.68
N THR A 112 -28.23 -32.70 -17.09
CA THR A 112 -28.43 -32.48 -15.64
C THR A 112 -27.25 -32.10 -14.71
N ARG A 113 -27.20 -30.83 -14.23
CA ARG A 113 -27.48 -30.40 -12.83
C ARG A 113 -26.97 -28.97 -12.54
N ASP A 114 -27.83 -28.20 -11.86
CA ASP A 114 -27.65 -26.87 -11.31
C ASP A 114 -26.47 -26.75 -10.33
N LEU A 115 -25.78 -25.60 -10.34
CA LEU A 115 -25.70 -24.66 -9.21
C LEU A 115 -24.77 -23.48 -9.55
N GLU A 116 -25.40 -22.33 -9.63
CA GLU A 116 -24.87 -20.97 -9.73
C GLU A 116 -23.99 -20.62 -8.52
N SER A 117 -22.78 -20.10 -8.75
CA SER A 117 -22.12 -19.20 -7.79
C SER A 117 -21.21 -18.24 -8.53
N ASP A 118 -21.59 -16.96 -8.43
CA ASP A 118 -21.01 -15.77 -9.00
C ASP A 118 -19.63 -15.44 -8.36
N PRO A 119 -18.56 -15.16 -9.13
CA PRO A 119 -17.26 -14.81 -8.58
C PRO A 119 -17.03 -13.29 -8.59
N ASP A 120 -17.65 -12.56 -7.65
CA ASP A 120 -17.35 -11.12 -7.47
C ASP A 120 -16.95 -10.76 -6.03
N ALA A 121 -15.64 -10.80 -5.79
CA ALA A 121 -14.99 -9.97 -4.79
C ALA A 121 -13.51 -9.71 -5.15
N ARG A 122 -13.26 -9.25 -6.38
CA ARG A 122 -12.01 -8.55 -6.71
C ARG A 122 -12.19 -7.05 -6.47
N HIS A 123 -11.75 -6.58 -5.32
CA HIS A 123 -11.48 -5.16 -5.10
C HIS A 123 -10.06 -5.06 -4.56
N SER A 124 -9.03 -5.18 -5.41
CA SER A 124 -8.35 -4.04 -6.06
C SER A 124 -8.15 -2.89 -5.07
N GLY A 125 -6.97 -2.83 -4.46
CA GLY A 125 -6.52 -1.71 -3.65
C GLY A 125 -6.61 -0.44 -4.48
N ARG A 126 -7.67 0.33 -4.26
CA ARG A 126 -7.96 1.54 -5.03
C ARG A 126 -7.07 2.65 -4.51
N ILE A 127 -5.91 2.82 -5.14
CA ILE A 127 -5.08 4.03 -4.97
C ILE A 127 -5.97 5.21 -5.35
N ARG A 128 -6.23 6.10 -4.38
CA ARG A 128 -6.96 7.35 -4.60
C ARG A 128 -5.92 8.46 -4.68
N GLU A 129 -5.83 9.10 -5.84
CA GLU A 129 -5.12 10.36 -5.98
C GLU A 129 -5.89 11.44 -5.22
N ILE A 130 -5.25 12.08 -4.25
CA ILE A 130 -5.82 13.23 -3.55
C ILE A 130 -5.20 14.47 -4.22
N VAL A 131 -5.98 15.16 -5.04
CA VAL A 131 -5.63 16.49 -5.54
C VAL A 131 -5.77 17.46 -4.37
N VAL A 132 -4.65 18.01 -3.92
CA VAL A 132 -4.66 19.08 -2.91
C VAL A 132 -4.81 20.40 -3.66
N ASP A 133 -6.05 20.89 -3.74
CA ASP A 133 -6.29 22.26 -4.17
C ASP A 133 -5.73 23.22 -3.12
N ASN A 134 -4.76 24.03 -3.52
CA ASN A 134 -4.13 25.03 -2.68
C ASN A 134 -5.13 26.18 -2.48
N VAL A 135 -6.06 26.03 -1.53
CA VAL A 135 -7.02 27.08 -1.17
C VAL A 135 -6.24 28.36 -0.84
N ASP A 136 -6.63 29.46 -1.48
CA ASP A 136 -6.04 30.78 -1.33
C ASP A 136 -5.71 31.11 0.14
N LYS A 137 -4.41 31.36 0.38
CA LYS A 137 -3.83 31.69 1.69
C LYS A 137 -4.46 32.93 2.36
N GLU A 138 -5.25 33.71 1.62
CA GLU A 138 -5.86 34.95 2.08
C GLU A 138 -7.08 34.75 2.99
N LYS A 139 -7.77 33.60 2.98
CA LYS A 139 -8.99 33.41 3.80
C LYS A 139 -8.74 32.85 5.21
N ILE A 140 -7.57 32.27 5.48
CA ILE A 140 -7.27 31.68 6.81
C ILE A 140 -6.74 32.74 7.79
N ARG A 141 -6.30 33.91 7.30
CA ARG A 141 -5.72 34.96 8.16
C ARG A 141 -6.75 35.68 9.05
N SER A 142 -8.05 35.53 8.81
CA SER A 142 -9.08 36.21 9.63
C SER A 142 -9.68 35.36 10.75
N GLU A 143 -9.50 34.04 10.77
CA GLU A 143 -10.11 33.16 11.79
C GLU A 143 -9.11 32.62 12.85
N LEU A 144 -7.81 32.87 12.68
CA LEU A 144 -6.77 32.52 13.65
C LEU A 144 -6.12 33.77 14.27
N SER A 145 -6.91 34.78 14.62
CA SER A 145 -6.43 35.84 15.51
C SER A 145 -6.13 35.21 16.88
N GLY A 146 -4.84 34.96 17.12
CA GLY A 146 -4.27 34.18 18.23
C GLY A 146 -4.50 34.73 19.63
N ASP A 147 -5.29 35.79 19.79
CA ASP A 147 -5.53 36.42 21.09
C ASP A 147 -6.62 35.72 21.91
N ARG A 148 -7.48 34.89 21.29
CA ARG A 148 -8.64 34.30 21.97
C ARG A 148 -8.38 32.92 22.60
N LEU A 149 -7.34 32.19 22.15
CA LEU A 149 -7.01 30.85 22.67
C LEU A 149 -6.25 30.89 24.01
N ILE A 150 -5.50 31.97 24.30
CA ILE A 150 -4.72 32.10 25.54
C ILE A 150 -5.59 32.48 26.75
N ALA A 151 -6.74 33.13 26.53
CA ALA A 151 -7.63 33.55 27.62
C ALA A 151 -8.33 32.37 28.32
N THR A 152 -8.58 31.26 27.61
CA THR A 152 -9.31 30.12 28.16
C THR A 152 -8.45 29.22 29.05
N LEU A 153 -7.13 29.21 28.86
CA LEU A 153 -6.19 28.37 29.63
C LEU A 153 -5.75 28.96 30.98
N LYS A 154 -6.12 30.21 31.29
CA LYS A 154 -5.79 30.87 32.57
C LYS A 154 -6.91 30.81 33.62
N LYS A 155 -8.01 30.10 33.37
CA LYS A 155 -9.16 30.05 34.29
C LYS A 155 -9.34 28.72 35.05
N GLU A 156 -8.39 27.80 34.94
CA GLU A 156 -8.28 26.66 35.86
C GLU A 156 -7.01 26.81 36.71
N LYS A 157 -7.11 27.65 37.74
CA LYS A 157 -6.34 27.50 38.98
C LYS A 157 -7.07 28.17 40.13
#